data_AF-A0A9X1LB27-F1
#
_entry.id   AF-A0A9X1LB27-F1
#
_cell.length_a   1.000
_cell.length_b   1.000
_cell.length_c   1.000
_cell.angle_alpha   90.00
_cell.angle_beta   90.00
_cell.angle_gamma   90.00
#
_symmetry.space_group_name_H-M   'P 1'
#
loop_
_entity.id
_entity.type
_entity.pdbx_description
1 polymer ?
#
loop_
_entity_poly.entity_id
_entity_poly.type
_entity_poly.pdbx_seq_one_letter_code
_entity_poly.pdbx_strand_id
1 'polypeptide(L)'
;MARKANISKEEIHQACWSLIEDNCFPNIPRLADFFLKKDGRRCSNTTLLNAVTEWEEQYKEQQQNQLTFLDEDLSPIFKRFSREVTQCFGQLLDEKTAEILQQNTVKQGSIDGGYLSLSEDIIALQGSNDVLSKNCTQLEEQVATLKQQLAIAEHHVSRAQQQAEDVLTQNKVVTYQLSQEQENNTELQLNLSQKEVELAKQDTQLQQLRNENTRLNESIQQLRYEKENKQQESWQVISEKIEALSASVKTMQLKDRDD
;
A
#
# COMPACT_ATOMS: atom_id res chain seq x y z
N MET A 1 119.82 -39.43 -72.38
CA MET A 1 120.04 -38.02 -71.99
C MET A 1 118.77 -37.23 -72.28
N ALA A 2 117.96 -36.94 -71.26
CA ALA A 2 116.76 -36.12 -71.38
C ALA A 2 117.14 -34.64 -71.26
N ARG A 3 116.67 -33.82 -72.20
CA ARG A 3 116.87 -32.37 -72.22
C ARG A 3 116.20 -31.74 -70.98
N LYS A 4 116.94 -30.95 -70.20
CA LYS A 4 116.40 -30.10 -69.12
C LYS A 4 115.51 -29.02 -69.74
N ALA A 5 114.21 -29.28 -69.88
CA ALA A 5 113.23 -28.22 -70.12
C ALA A 5 112.85 -27.62 -68.75
N ASN A 6 113.10 -26.33 -68.56
CA ASN A 6 112.71 -25.63 -67.33
C ASN A 6 111.17 -25.61 -67.23
N ILE A 7 110.63 -25.95 -66.06
CA ILE A 7 109.19 -25.85 -65.77
C ILE A 7 108.84 -24.36 -65.64
N SER A 8 107.82 -23.90 -66.36
CA SER A 8 107.38 -22.50 -66.31
C SER A 8 106.55 -22.22 -65.05
N LYS A 9 106.44 -20.95 -64.68
CA LYS A 9 105.65 -20.50 -63.53
C LYS A 9 104.16 -20.77 -63.74
N GLU A 10 103.68 -20.57 -64.96
CA GLU A 10 102.29 -20.83 -65.37
C GLU A 10 101.96 -22.33 -65.28
N GLU A 11 102.90 -23.21 -65.65
CA GLU A 11 102.74 -24.66 -65.46
C GLU A 11 102.61 -25.00 -63.96
N ILE A 12 103.37 -24.33 -63.08
CA ILE A 12 103.29 -24.53 -61.62
C ILE A 12 101.94 -24.03 -61.09
N HIS A 13 101.46 -22.86 -61.51
CA HIS A 13 100.15 -22.34 -61.09
C HIS A 13 99.01 -23.27 -61.52
N GLN A 14 99.04 -23.78 -62.76
CA GLN A 14 98.05 -24.76 -63.24
C GLN A 14 98.09 -26.07 -62.45
N ALA A 15 99.29 -26.53 -62.08
CA ALA A 15 99.44 -27.68 -61.20
C ALA A 15 98.89 -27.41 -59.79
N CYS A 16 99.06 -26.20 -59.24
CA CYS A 16 98.45 -25.82 -57.96
C CYS A 16 96.92 -25.84 -58.03
N TRP A 17 96.32 -25.33 -59.11
CA TRP A 17 94.87 -25.42 -59.35
C TRP A 17 94.38 -26.86 -59.47
N SER A 18 95.08 -27.69 -60.25
CA SER A 18 94.74 -29.11 -60.42
C SER A 18 94.82 -29.87 -59.08
N LEU A 19 95.82 -29.56 -58.25
CA LEU A 19 95.96 -30.15 -56.92
C LEU A 19 94.82 -29.72 -55.98
N ILE A 20 94.36 -28.47 -56.04
CA ILE A 20 93.16 -28.03 -55.30
C ILE A 20 91.91 -28.79 -55.76
N GLU A 21 91.71 -28.99 -57.07
CA GLU A 21 90.59 -29.76 -57.60
C GLU A 21 90.60 -31.21 -57.09
N ASP A 22 91.80 -31.78 -56.91
CA ASP A 22 92.02 -33.09 -56.29
C ASP A 22 91.98 -33.08 -54.74
N ASN A 23 91.49 -32.00 -54.12
CA ASN A 23 91.45 -31.77 -52.66
C ASN A 23 92.82 -31.86 -51.95
N CYS A 24 93.91 -31.63 -52.68
CA CYS A 24 95.27 -31.70 -52.18
C CYS A 24 95.88 -30.31 -52.10
N PHE A 25 96.26 -29.87 -50.90
CA PHE A 25 96.96 -28.59 -50.76
C PHE A 25 98.31 -28.61 -51.52
N PRO A 26 98.57 -27.66 -52.44
CA PRO A 26 99.80 -27.62 -53.20
C PRO A 26 100.94 -27.12 -52.31
N ASN A 27 101.88 -28.02 -52.01
CA ASN A 27 103.13 -27.70 -51.33
C ASN A 27 104.32 -28.13 -52.20
N ILE A 28 105.52 -27.61 -51.90
CA ILE A 28 106.72 -27.86 -52.71
C ILE A 28 106.96 -29.37 -52.95
N PRO A 29 106.87 -30.26 -51.94
CA PRO A 29 107.02 -31.70 -52.17
C PRO A 29 105.98 -32.28 -53.12
N ARG A 30 104.69 -31.91 -52.96
CA ARG A 30 103.60 -32.43 -53.81
C ARG A 30 103.68 -31.92 -55.23
N LEU A 31 104.10 -30.67 -55.43
CA LEU A 31 104.33 -30.12 -56.78
C LEU A 31 105.54 -30.77 -57.44
N ALA A 32 106.62 -30.98 -56.69
CA ALA A 32 107.78 -31.71 -57.20
C ALA A 32 107.40 -33.15 -57.60
N ASP A 33 106.60 -33.83 -56.78
CA ASP A 33 106.07 -35.16 -57.09
C ASP A 33 105.08 -35.14 -58.26
N PHE A 34 104.25 -34.09 -58.40
CA PHE A 34 103.32 -33.92 -59.51
C PHE A 34 104.06 -33.83 -60.85
N PHE A 35 105.08 -32.97 -60.94
CA PHE A 35 105.90 -32.86 -62.15
C PHE A 35 106.80 -34.07 -62.40
N LEU A 36 107.26 -34.73 -61.33
CA LEU A 36 108.03 -35.96 -61.42
C LEU A 36 107.19 -37.11 -61.99
N LYS A 37 105.93 -37.26 -61.53
CA LYS A 37 105.00 -38.27 -62.02
C LYS A 37 104.49 -37.98 -63.43
N LYS A 38 104.26 -36.70 -63.75
CA LYS A 38 103.71 -36.28 -65.05
C LYS A 38 104.75 -36.39 -66.16
N ASP A 39 105.90 -35.73 -66.01
CA ASP A 39 106.90 -35.58 -67.09
C ASP A 39 108.34 -35.90 -66.66
N GLY A 40 108.58 -36.34 -65.42
CA GLY A 40 109.92 -36.64 -64.90
C GLY A 40 110.84 -35.42 -64.70
N ARG A 41 110.31 -34.19 -64.85
CA ARG A 41 111.06 -32.93 -64.73
C ARG A 41 111.26 -32.55 -63.26
N ARG A 42 112.41 -31.94 -62.94
CA ARG A 42 112.72 -31.38 -61.61
C ARG A 42 112.94 -29.87 -61.72
N CYS A 43 112.32 -29.10 -60.81
CA CYS A 43 112.53 -27.67 -60.68
C CYS A 43 113.27 -27.34 -59.38
N SER A 44 113.82 -26.13 -59.26
CA SER A 44 114.43 -25.68 -58.00
C SER A 44 113.36 -25.40 -56.96
N ASN A 45 113.64 -25.70 -55.69
CA ASN A 45 112.70 -25.42 -54.60
C ASN A 45 112.38 -23.93 -54.47
N THR A 46 113.33 -23.04 -54.79
CA THR A 46 113.11 -21.59 -54.77
C THR A 46 112.15 -21.14 -55.87
N THR A 47 112.26 -21.71 -57.07
CA THR A 47 111.31 -21.43 -58.17
C THR A 47 109.91 -21.93 -57.85
N LEU A 48 109.80 -23.13 -57.26
CA LEU A 48 108.51 -23.67 -56.79
C LEU A 48 107.92 -22.82 -55.66
N LEU A 49 108.72 -22.43 -54.67
CA LEU A 49 108.27 -21.60 -53.55
C LEU A 49 107.73 -20.26 -54.04
N ASN A 50 108.47 -19.52 -54.88
CA ASN A 50 108.04 -18.22 -55.37
C ASN A 50 106.74 -18.31 -56.18
N ALA A 51 106.61 -19.32 -57.05
CA ALA A 51 105.40 -19.55 -57.83
C ALA A 51 104.20 -19.96 -56.95
N VAL A 52 104.43 -20.79 -55.93
CA VAL A 52 103.38 -21.17 -54.97
C VAL A 52 102.91 -19.98 -54.16
N THR A 53 103.83 -19.15 -53.64
CA THR A 53 103.47 -17.97 -52.85
C THR A 53 102.64 -16.98 -53.67
N GLU A 54 103.00 -16.75 -54.93
CA GLU A 54 102.23 -15.85 -55.79
C GLU A 54 100.86 -16.44 -56.18
N TRP A 55 100.79 -17.75 -56.44
CA TRP A 55 99.52 -18.42 -56.64
C TRP A 55 98.64 -18.39 -55.37
N GLU A 56 99.22 -18.53 -54.17
CA GLU A 56 98.50 -18.40 -52.91
C GLU A 56 97.92 -17.00 -52.71
N GLU A 57 98.63 -15.95 -53.11
CA GLU A 57 98.12 -14.58 -53.13
C GLU A 57 96.97 -14.42 -54.11
N GLN A 58 97.11 -14.90 -55.35
CA GLN A 58 96.05 -14.88 -56.37
C GLN A 58 94.81 -15.67 -55.93
N TYR A 59 95.00 -16.83 -55.29
CA TYR A 59 93.93 -17.66 -54.76
C TYR A 59 93.16 -16.95 -53.63
N LYS A 60 93.89 -16.31 -52.70
CA LYS A 60 93.27 -15.52 -51.62
C LYS A 60 92.49 -14.34 -52.17
N GLU A 61 93.04 -13.62 -53.14
CA GLU A 61 92.37 -12.50 -53.81
C GLU A 61 91.10 -12.97 -54.52
N GLN A 62 91.15 -14.09 -55.25
CA GLN A 62 89.97 -14.64 -55.91
C GLN A 62 88.88 -15.08 -54.92
N GLN A 63 89.25 -15.72 -53.81
CA GLN A 63 88.30 -16.11 -52.76
C GLN A 63 87.68 -14.89 -52.07
N GLN A 64 88.48 -13.87 -51.78
CA GLN A 64 88.00 -12.64 -51.17
C GLN A 64 87.06 -11.90 -52.12
N ASN A 65 87.37 -11.84 -53.41
CA ASN A 65 86.53 -11.22 -54.44
C ASN A 65 85.19 -11.96 -54.63
N GLN A 66 85.17 -13.29 -54.53
CA GLN A 66 83.93 -14.06 -54.60
C GLN A 66 83.04 -13.81 -53.37
N LEU A 67 83.64 -13.71 -52.18
CA LEU A 67 82.92 -13.41 -50.94
C LEU A 67 82.38 -11.97 -50.93
N THR A 68 83.16 -10.98 -51.39
CA THR A 68 82.69 -9.61 -51.50
C THR A 68 81.61 -9.46 -52.55
N PHE A 69 81.71 -10.15 -53.69
CA PHE A 69 80.65 -10.15 -54.70
C PHE A 69 79.33 -10.72 -54.15
N LEU A 70 79.40 -11.83 -53.41
CA LEU A 70 78.22 -12.40 -52.75
C LEU A 70 77.64 -11.47 -51.68
N ASP A 71 78.47 -10.78 -50.90
CA ASP A 71 78.02 -9.81 -49.90
C ASP A 71 77.41 -8.55 -50.56
N GLU A 72 78.02 -8.03 -51.62
CA GLU A 72 77.54 -6.87 -52.38
C GLU A 72 76.19 -7.12 -53.06
N ASP A 73 75.96 -8.32 -53.59
CA ASP A 73 74.70 -8.67 -54.24
C ASP A 73 73.60 -9.06 -53.23
N LEU A 74 73.92 -9.85 -52.21
CA LEU A 74 72.92 -10.39 -51.29
C LEU A 74 72.53 -9.41 -50.18
N SER A 75 73.49 -8.66 -49.62
CA SER A 75 73.23 -7.70 -48.53
C SER A 75 72.13 -6.67 -48.85
N PRO A 76 72.11 -5.99 -50.02
CA PRO A 76 71.04 -5.06 -50.34
C PRO A 76 69.69 -5.75 -50.52
N ILE A 77 69.66 -6.99 -51.05
CA ILE A 77 68.43 -7.78 -51.19
C ILE A 77 67.87 -8.12 -49.80
N PHE A 78 68.71 -8.62 -48.89
CA PHE A 78 68.29 -8.92 -47.53
C PHE A 78 67.84 -7.67 -46.76
N LYS A 79 68.53 -6.54 -46.91
CA LYS A 79 68.12 -5.26 -46.31
C LYS A 79 66.78 -4.78 -46.85
N ARG A 80 66.57 -4.87 -48.16
CA ARG A 80 65.30 -4.50 -48.80
C ARG A 80 64.17 -5.40 -48.32
N PHE A 81 64.37 -6.71 -48.32
CA PHE A 81 63.40 -7.68 -47.83
C PHE A 81 63.06 -7.44 -46.36
N SER A 82 64.08 -7.27 -45.50
CA SER A 82 63.88 -6.97 -44.07
C SER A 82 63.07 -5.69 -43.86
N ARG A 83 63.36 -4.63 -44.63
CA ARG A 83 62.60 -3.39 -44.57
C ARG A 83 61.14 -3.58 -45.03
N GLU A 84 60.92 -4.27 -46.14
CA GLU A 84 59.57 -4.53 -46.67
C GLU A 84 58.75 -5.38 -45.68
N VAL A 85 59.34 -6.42 -45.11
CA VAL A 85 58.71 -7.27 -44.09
C VAL A 85 58.39 -6.46 -42.83
N THR A 86 59.33 -5.66 -42.35
CA THR A 86 59.12 -4.80 -41.16
C THR A 86 58.02 -3.77 -41.42
N GLN A 87 57.99 -3.18 -42.62
CA GLN A 87 56.95 -2.22 -43.00
C GLN A 87 55.57 -2.89 -43.09
N CYS A 88 55.47 -4.05 -43.75
CA CYS A 88 54.21 -4.79 -43.84
C CYS A 88 53.69 -5.21 -42.46
N PHE A 89 54.56 -5.74 -41.59
CA PHE A 89 54.15 -6.09 -40.23
C PHE A 89 53.80 -4.86 -39.40
N GLY A 90 54.53 -3.75 -39.56
CA GLY A 90 54.21 -2.49 -38.89
C GLY A 90 52.83 -1.97 -39.28
N GLN A 91 52.54 -1.91 -40.59
CA GLN A 91 51.22 -1.50 -41.10
C GLN A 91 50.10 -2.42 -40.60
N LEU A 92 50.31 -3.74 -40.65
CA LEU A 92 49.32 -4.69 -40.17
C LEU A 92 49.07 -4.55 -38.65
N LEU A 93 50.11 -4.31 -37.87
CA LEU A 93 50.00 -4.07 -36.43
C LEU A 93 49.24 -2.77 -36.14
N ASP A 94 49.54 -1.69 -36.87
CA ASP A 94 48.86 -0.41 -36.73
C ASP A 94 47.36 -0.53 -37.08
N GLU A 95 47.04 -1.20 -38.20
CA GLU A 95 45.66 -1.47 -38.62
C GLU A 95 44.90 -2.29 -37.58
N LYS A 96 45.50 -3.38 -37.08
CA LYS A 96 44.86 -4.21 -36.05
C LYS A 96 44.72 -3.51 -34.72
N THR A 97 45.69 -2.68 -34.34
CA THR A 97 45.59 -1.86 -33.14
C THR A 97 44.45 -0.85 -33.26
N ALA A 98 44.34 -0.17 -34.40
CA ALA A 98 43.25 0.76 -34.67
C ALA A 98 41.87 0.09 -34.67
N GLU A 99 41.75 -1.08 -35.31
CA GLU A 99 40.52 -1.88 -35.33
C GLU A 99 40.07 -2.29 -33.92
N ILE A 100 41.00 -2.78 -33.08
CA ILE A 100 40.73 -3.16 -31.70
C ILE A 100 40.29 -1.95 -30.86
N LEU A 101 40.98 -0.82 -31.00
CA LEU A 101 40.62 0.41 -30.28
C LEU A 101 39.22 0.89 -30.67
N GLN A 102 38.90 0.91 -31.95
CA GLN A 102 37.57 1.29 -32.44
C GLN A 102 36.50 0.34 -31.89
N GLN A 103 36.72 -0.97 -31.96
CA GLN A 103 35.78 -1.96 -31.45
C GLN A 103 35.55 -1.79 -29.94
N ASN A 104 36.61 -1.53 -29.16
CA ASN A 104 36.50 -1.29 -27.72
C ASN A 104 35.73 0.00 -27.42
N THR A 105 35.96 1.09 -28.15
CA THR A 105 35.22 2.35 -27.99
C THR A 105 33.72 2.15 -28.26
N VAL A 106 33.37 1.43 -29.32
CA VAL A 106 31.96 1.13 -29.64
C VAL A 106 31.32 0.25 -28.57
N LYS A 107 32.02 -0.79 -28.11
CA LYS A 107 31.55 -1.65 -27.01
C LYS A 107 31.34 -0.85 -25.72
N GLN A 108 32.30 -0.01 -25.36
CA GLN A 108 32.21 0.83 -24.17
C GLN A 108 31.03 1.81 -24.27
N GLY A 109 30.87 2.49 -25.41
CA GLY A 109 29.74 3.39 -25.64
C GLY A 109 28.38 2.67 -25.56
N SER A 110 28.30 1.43 -26.07
CA SER A 110 27.08 0.62 -25.95
C SER A 110 26.79 0.19 -24.51
N ILE A 111 27.83 -0.16 -23.74
CA ILE A 111 27.69 -0.54 -22.33
C ILE A 111 27.27 0.67 -21.50
N ASP A 112 27.94 1.80 -21.68
CA ASP A 112 27.65 3.03 -20.94
C ASP A 112 26.23 3.54 -21.26
N GLY A 113 25.83 3.52 -22.53
CA GLY A 113 24.47 3.87 -22.95
C GLY A 113 23.41 2.92 -22.36
N GLY A 114 23.67 1.60 -22.38
CA GLY A 114 22.78 0.61 -21.78
C GLY A 114 22.67 0.75 -20.26
N TYR A 115 23.79 1.00 -19.57
CA TYR A 115 23.81 1.23 -18.13
C TYR A 115 23.05 2.49 -17.73
N LEU A 116 23.22 3.59 -18.48
CA LEU A 116 22.47 4.83 -18.24
C LEU A 116 20.97 4.62 -18.42
N SER A 117 20.55 3.97 -19.51
CA SER A 117 19.14 3.66 -19.76
C SER A 117 18.53 2.81 -18.65
N LEU A 118 19.22 1.73 -18.25
CA LEU A 118 18.75 0.86 -17.16
C LEU A 118 18.72 1.60 -15.82
N SER A 119 19.69 2.47 -15.56
CA SER A 119 19.71 3.30 -14.36
C SER A 119 18.53 4.27 -14.30
N GLU A 120 18.19 4.91 -15.43
CA GLU A 120 17.02 5.79 -15.53
C GLU A 120 15.71 5.03 -15.28
N ASP A 121 15.57 3.85 -15.89
CA ASP A 121 14.39 2.97 -15.69
C ASP A 121 14.27 2.53 -14.22
N ILE A 122 15.39 2.18 -13.57
CA ILE A 122 15.40 1.79 -12.15
C ILE A 122 14.97 2.97 -11.26
N ILE A 123 15.47 4.19 -11.53
CA ILE A 123 15.08 5.39 -10.78
C ILE A 123 13.59 5.68 -10.95
N ALA A 124 13.07 5.56 -12.18
CA ALA A 124 11.65 5.76 -12.47
C ALA A 124 10.78 4.72 -11.75
N LEU A 125 11.18 3.44 -11.78
CA LEU A 125 10.48 2.37 -11.08
C LEU A 125 10.51 2.54 -9.56
N GLN A 126 11.65 2.95 -8.99
CA GLN A 126 11.75 3.28 -7.56
C GLN A 126 10.81 4.43 -7.18
N GLY A 127 10.80 5.51 -7.97
CA GLY A 127 9.88 6.62 -7.75
C GLY A 127 8.40 6.21 -7.82
N SER A 128 8.04 5.36 -8.79
CA SER A 128 6.68 4.82 -8.89
C SER A 128 6.31 3.96 -7.68
N ASN A 129 7.24 3.10 -7.23
CA ASN A 129 7.04 2.26 -6.06
C ASN A 129 6.88 3.07 -4.77
N ASP A 130 7.66 4.15 -4.60
CA ASP A 130 7.54 5.04 -3.45
C ASP A 130 6.19 5.75 -3.40
N VAL A 131 5.67 6.18 -4.56
CA VAL A 131 4.33 6.78 -4.66
C VAL A 131 3.25 5.73 -4.33
N LEU A 132 3.35 4.52 -4.87
CA LEU A 132 2.42 3.43 -4.57
C LEU A 132 2.44 3.07 -3.09
N SER A 133 3.62 2.97 -2.48
CA SER A 133 3.78 2.69 -1.05
C SER A 133 3.08 3.74 -0.18
N LYS A 134 3.30 5.03 -0.47
CA LYS A 134 2.61 6.13 0.23
C LYS A 134 1.09 6.09 0.05
N ASN A 135 0.61 5.74 -1.15
CA ASN A 135 -0.83 5.62 -1.39
C ASN A 135 -1.42 4.43 -0.61
N CYS A 136 -0.72 3.30 -0.53
CA CYS A 136 -1.13 2.16 0.28
C CYS A 136 -1.23 2.53 1.76
N THR A 137 -0.23 3.20 2.32
CA THR A 137 -0.28 3.63 3.73
C THR A 137 -1.42 4.62 4.00
N GLN A 138 -1.66 5.56 3.08
CA GLN A 138 -2.80 6.48 3.20
C GLN A 138 -4.15 5.75 3.13
N LEU A 139 -4.29 4.76 2.25
CA LEU A 139 -5.51 3.95 2.16
C LEU A 139 -5.71 3.11 3.42
N GLU A 140 -4.66 2.55 4.00
CA GLU A 140 -4.73 1.83 5.28
C GLU A 140 -5.20 2.74 6.43
N GLU A 141 -4.68 3.96 6.51
CA GLU A 141 -5.11 4.97 7.48
C GLU A 141 -6.58 5.37 7.28
N GLN A 142 -7.01 5.55 6.02
CA GLN A 142 -8.41 5.85 5.69
C GLN A 142 -9.34 4.69 6.08
N VAL A 143 -8.95 3.45 5.80
CA VAL A 143 -9.71 2.25 6.20
C VAL A 143 -9.79 2.14 7.72
N ALA A 144 -8.70 2.40 8.45
CA ALA A 144 -8.72 2.41 9.91
C ALA A 144 -9.68 3.48 10.46
N THR A 145 -9.65 4.67 9.88
CA THR A 145 -10.55 5.78 10.24
C THR A 145 -12.02 5.43 9.97
N LEU A 146 -12.33 4.86 8.80
CA LEU A 146 -13.68 4.43 8.45
C LEU A 146 -14.20 3.32 9.37
N LYS A 147 -13.35 2.36 9.74
CA LYS A 147 -13.70 1.32 10.72
C LYS A 147 -14.05 1.91 12.08
N GLN A 148 -13.28 2.90 12.53
CA GLN A 148 -13.57 3.60 13.79
C GLN A 148 -14.90 4.36 13.72
N GLN A 149 -15.16 5.06 12.61
CA GLN A 149 -16.42 5.77 12.40
C GLN A 149 -17.62 4.81 12.36
N LEU A 150 -17.47 3.65 11.71
CA LEU A 150 -18.50 2.62 11.68
C LEU A 150 -18.83 2.10 13.09
N ALA A 151 -17.81 1.77 13.89
CA ALA A 151 -18.01 1.32 15.27
C ALA A 151 -18.73 2.37 16.14
N ILE A 152 -18.39 3.65 15.97
CA ILE A 152 -19.07 4.76 16.64
C ILE A 152 -20.54 4.84 16.19
N ALA A 153 -20.81 4.75 14.88
CA ALA A 153 -22.16 4.78 14.34
C ALA A 153 -23.02 3.60 14.84
N GLU A 154 -22.47 2.40 14.87
CA GLU A 154 -23.13 1.21 15.43
C GLU A 154 -23.48 1.40 16.91
N HIS A 155 -22.57 1.96 17.70
CA HIS A 155 -22.84 2.29 19.10
C HIS A 155 -23.96 3.33 19.25
N HIS A 156 -23.98 4.36 18.40
CA HIS A 156 -25.06 5.35 18.40
C HIS A 156 -26.42 4.74 18.04
N VAL A 157 -26.46 3.84 17.05
CA VAL A 157 -27.68 3.13 16.65
C VAL A 157 -28.18 2.25 17.80
N SER A 158 -27.29 1.48 18.44
CA SER A 158 -27.65 0.65 19.59
C SER A 158 -28.22 1.49 20.75
N ARG A 159 -27.62 2.65 21.03
CA ARG A 159 -28.12 3.55 22.08
C ARG A 159 -29.49 4.13 21.73
N ALA A 160 -29.69 4.54 20.48
CA ALA A 160 -30.96 5.06 20.01
C ALA A 160 -32.08 4.00 20.08
N GLN A 161 -31.76 2.74 19.77
CA GLN A 161 -32.68 1.61 19.91
C GLN A 161 -33.08 1.39 21.37
N GLN A 162 -32.12 1.39 22.31
CA GLN A 162 -32.41 1.29 23.74
C GLN A 162 -33.32 2.43 24.21
N GLN A 163 -33.02 3.68 23.83
CA GLN A 163 -33.85 4.82 24.18
C GLN A 163 -35.28 4.71 23.62
N ALA A 164 -35.43 4.20 22.39
CA ALA A 164 -36.74 3.97 21.79
C ALA A 164 -37.53 2.89 22.55
N GLU A 165 -36.86 1.82 22.99
CA GLU A 165 -37.47 0.75 23.79
C GLU A 165 -37.88 1.26 25.18
N ASP A 166 -37.03 2.06 25.84
CA ASP A 166 -37.34 2.71 27.12
C ASP A 166 -38.57 3.63 27.00
N VAL A 167 -38.64 4.45 25.95
CA VAL A 167 -39.81 5.32 25.69
C VAL A 167 -41.07 4.49 25.42
N LEU A 168 -40.95 3.37 24.72
CA LEU A 168 -42.07 2.49 24.43
C LEU A 168 -42.59 1.79 25.69
N THR A 169 -41.70 1.34 26.57
CA THR A 169 -42.09 0.78 27.87
C THR A 169 -42.74 1.85 28.77
N GLN A 170 -42.18 3.06 28.81
CA GLN A 170 -42.78 4.18 29.55
C GLN A 170 -44.18 4.52 29.02
N ASN A 171 -44.37 4.58 27.70
CA ASN A 171 -45.68 4.82 27.09
C ASN A 171 -46.70 3.74 27.47
N LYS A 172 -46.29 2.46 27.54
CA LYS A 172 -47.17 1.38 27.99
C LYS A 172 -47.61 1.58 29.44
N VAL A 173 -46.69 1.96 30.33
CA VAL A 173 -47.01 2.24 31.75
C VAL A 173 -47.97 3.42 31.86
N VAL A 174 -47.70 4.52 31.16
CA VAL A 174 -48.58 5.71 31.18
C VAL A 174 -49.95 5.39 30.61
N THR A 175 -50.03 4.60 29.53
CA THR A 175 -51.31 4.17 28.94
C THR A 175 -52.10 3.30 29.91
N TYR A 176 -51.43 2.39 30.61
CA TYR A 176 -52.06 1.57 31.65
C TYR A 176 -52.59 2.44 32.80
N GLN A 177 -51.79 3.37 33.31
CA GLN A 177 -52.20 4.32 34.36
C GLN A 177 -53.39 5.17 33.92
N LEU A 178 -53.38 5.66 32.68
CA LEU A 178 -54.50 6.43 32.12
C LEU A 178 -55.79 5.60 32.05
N SER A 179 -55.70 4.34 31.62
CA SER A 179 -56.84 3.42 31.60
C SER A 179 -57.40 3.19 33.00
N GLN A 180 -56.54 3.02 34.00
CA GLN A 180 -56.95 2.82 35.39
C GLN A 180 -57.63 4.07 35.97
N GLU A 181 -57.08 5.26 35.71
CA GLU A 181 -57.70 6.53 36.13
C GLU A 181 -59.03 6.79 35.43
N GLN A 182 -59.17 6.40 34.16
CA GLN A 182 -60.45 6.45 33.45
C GLN A 182 -61.49 5.54 34.10
N GLU A 183 -61.13 4.30 34.43
CA GLU A 183 -62.02 3.36 35.13
C GLU A 183 -62.45 3.91 36.50
N ASN A 184 -61.49 4.38 37.32
CA ASN A 184 -61.76 5.02 38.61
C ASN A 184 -62.71 6.23 38.46
N ASN A 185 -62.49 7.08 37.45
CA ASN A 185 -63.34 8.24 37.20
C ASN A 185 -64.78 7.82 36.84
N THR A 186 -64.94 6.80 35.98
CA THR A 186 -66.27 6.28 35.64
C THR A 186 -66.99 5.69 36.86
N GLU A 187 -66.27 4.99 37.74
CA GLU A 187 -66.83 4.46 38.99
C GLU A 187 -67.25 5.60 39.94
N LEU A 188 -66.42 6.63 40.08
CA LEU A 188 -66.75 7.81 40.89
C LEU A 188 -67.96 8.56 40.34
N GLN A 189 -68.07 8.72 39.02
CA GLN A 189 -69.25 9.33 38.39
C GLN A 189 -70.52 8.50 38.63
N LEU A 190 -70.43 7.18 38.52
CA LEU A 190 -71.55 6.28 38.81
C LEU A 190 -71.97 6.39 40.28
N ASN A 191 -71.01 6.37 41.21
CA ASN A 191 -71.27 6.53 42.64
C ASN A 191 -71.89 7.89 42.98
N LEU A 192 -71.42 8.96 42.35
CA LEU A 192 -72.00 10.30 42.50
C LEU A 192 -73.46 10.31 42.04
N SER A 193 -73.74 9.78 40.84
CA SER A 193 -75.10 9.70 40.30
C SER A 193 -76.04 8.87 41.20
N GLN A 194 -75.56 7.75 41.74
CA GLN A 194 -76.32 6.95 42.71
C GLN A 194 -76.65 7.76 43.97
N LYS A 195 -75.67 8.50 44.51
CA LYS A 195 -75.87 9.36 45.69
C LYS A 195 -76.85 10.50 45.43
N GLU A 196 -76.78 11.13 44.27
CA GLU A 196 -77.74 12.16 43.86
C GLU A 196 -79.18 11.60 43.79
N VAL A 197 -79.36 10.39 43.26
CA VAL A 197 -80.66 9.71 43.25
C VAL A 197 -81.14 9.36 44.66
N GLU A 198 -80.27 8.87 45.53
CA GLU A 198 -80.59 8.61 46.94
C GLU A 198 -81.01 9.89 47.67
N LEU A 199 -80.30 11.00 47.46
CA LEU A 199 -80.65 12.31 48.01
C LEU A 199 -82.02 12.78 47.50
N ALA A 200 -82.29 12.67 46.20
CA ALA A 200 -83.59 13.03 45.63
C ALA A 200 -84.75 12.19 46.22
N LYS A 201 -84.50 10.90 46.49
CA LYS A 201 -85.47 10.02 47.19
C LYS A 201 -85.70 10.49 48.62
N GLN A 202 -84.65 10.83 49.36
CA GLN A 202 -84.74 11.36 50.72
C GLN A 202 -85.49 12.70 50.76
N ASP A 203 -85.21 13.61 49.84
CA ASP A 203 -85.91 14.89 49.72
C ASP A 203 -87.40 14.69 49.44
N THR A 204 -87.74 13.77 48.54
CA THR A 204 -89.14 13.40 48.26
C THR A 204 -89.83 12.86 49.51
N GLN A 205 -89.15 11.99 50.27
CA GLN A 205 -89.68 11.44 51.52
C GLN A 205 -89.85 12.52 52.60
N LEU A 206 -88.89 13.43 52.74
CA LEU A 206 -88.98 14.58 53.64
C LEU A 206 -90.16 15.48 53.27
N GLN A 207 -90.39 15.70 51.97
CA GLN A 207 -91.51 16.49 51.49
C GLN A 207 -92.86 15.80 51.79
N GLN A 208 -92.95 14.49 51.60
CA GLN A 208 -94.13 13.70 51.99
C GLN A 208 -94.41 13.80 53.49
N LEU A 209 -93.39 13.60 54.32
CA LEU A 209 -93.50 13.72 55.79
C LEU A 209 -93.90 15.14 56.20
N ARG A 210 -93.36 16.18 55.56
CA ARG A 210 -93.77 17.57 55.79
C ARG A 210 -95.24 17.79 55.47
N ASN A 211 -95.72 17.30 54.32
CA ASN A 211 -97.12 17.41 53.91
C ASN A 211 -98.07 16.65 54.84
N GLU A 212 -97.65 15.48 55.33
CA GLU A 212 -98.43 14.72 56.31
C GLU A 212 -98.47 15.44 57.66
N ASN A 213 -97.35 16.02 58.10
CA ASN A 213 -97.27 16.79 59.33
C ASN A 213 -98.13 18.07 59.26
N THR A 214 -98.15 18.77 58.11
CA THR A 214 -99.06 19.91 57.88
C THR A 214 -100.51 19.46 57.94
N ARG A 215 -100.87 18.36 57.27
CA ARG A 215 -102.24 17.80 57.29
C ARG A 215 -102.68 17.38 58.70
N LEU A 216 -101.79 16.75 59.47
CA LEU A 216 -102.04 16.37 60.86
C LEU A 216 -102.20 17.61 61.74
N ASN A 217 -101.37 18.64 61.57
CA ASN A 217 -101.52 19.91 62.28
C ASN A 217 -102.85 20.60 61.96
N GLU A 218 -103.26 20.64 60.68
CA GLU A 218 -104.56 21.15 60.26
C GLU A 218 -105.71 20.36 60.91
N SER A 219 -105.63 19.02 60.93
CA SER A 219 -106.63 18.18 61.59
C SER A 219 -106.68 18.41 63.11
N ILE A 220 -105.53 18.59 63.77
CA ILE A 220 -105.47 18.97 65.19
C ILE A 220 -106.09 20.35 65.40
N GLN A 221 -105.81 21.33 64.53
CA GLN A 221 -106.42 22.66 64.62
C GLN A 221 -107.94 22.60 64.43
N GLN A 222 -108.43 21.82 63.46
CA GLN A 222 -109.86 21.58 63.27
C GLN A 222 -110.49 20.94 64.51
N LEU A 223 -109.88 19.89 65.07
CA LEU A 223 -110.35 19.26 66.30
C LEU A 223 -110.34 20.21 67.51
N ARG A 224 -109.33 21.09 67.61
CA ARG A 224 -109.29 22.15 68.63
C ARG A 224 -110.42 23.14 68.45
N TYR A 225 -110.63 23.61 67.22
CA TYR A 225 -111.72 24.52 66.87
C TYR A 225 -113.08 23.88 67.16
N GLU A 226 -113.31 22.63 66.75
CA GLU A 226 -114.54 21.88 67.08
C GLU A 226 -114.73 21.70 68.58
N LYS A 227 -113.64 21.44 69.33
CA LYS A 227 -113.70 21.30 70.79
C LYS A 227 -114.02 22.63 71.47
N GLU A 228 -113.39 23.73 71.04
CA GLU A 228 -113.69 25.08 71.51
C GLU A 228 -115.12 25.46 71.18
N ASN A 229 -115.60 25.16 69.97
CA ASN A 229 -116.97 25.45 69.55
C ASN A 229 -117.99 24.64 70.35
N LYS A 230 -117.76 23.34 70.57
CA LYS A 230 -118.58 22.49 71.47
C LYS A 230 -118.53 22.96 72.93
N GLN A 231 -117.37 23.40 73.41
CA GLN A 231 -117.26 24.01 74.73
C GLN A 231 -118.06 25.31 74.78
N GLN A 232 -118.01 26.14 73.74
CA GLN A 232 -118.74 27.39 73.66
C GLN A 232 -120.25 27.18 73.56
N GLU A 233 -120.71 26.19 72.80
CA GLU A 233 -122.11 25.72 72.79
C GLU A 233 -122.51 25.20 74.18
N SER A 234 -121.67 24.40 74.84
CA SER A 234 -121.92 23.97 76.22
C SER A 234 -121.98 25.14 77.20
N TRP A 235 -121.12 26.15 77.04
CA TRP A 235 -121.14 27.37 77.84
C TRP A 235 -122.39 28.19 77.57
N GLN A 236 -122.86 28.27 76.33
CA GLN A 236 -124.14 28.89 76.00
C GLN A 236 -125.31 28.16 76.66
N VAL A 237 -125.36 26.83 76.59
CA VAL A 237 -126.40 26.03 77.26
C VAL A 237 -126.33 26.20 78.79
N ILE A 238 -125.13 26.25 79.38
CA ILE A 238 -124.97 26.54 80.81
C ILE A 238 -125.39 27.97 81.12
N SER A 239 -125.05 28.94 80.27
CA SER A 239 -125.43 30.35 80.43
C SER A 239 -126.95 30.52 80.36
N GLU A 240 -127.62 29.89 79.40
CA GLU A 240 -129.09 29.85 79.30
C GLU A 240 -129.71 29.20 80.53
N LYS A 241 -129.13 28.12 81.06
CA LYS A 241 -129.59 27.51 82.32
C LYS A 241 -129.36 28.43 83.53
N ILE A 242 -128.24 29.16 83.59
CA ILE A 242 -127.97 30.15 84.63
C ILE A 242 -128.92 31.34 84.49
N GLU A 243 -129.23 31.81 83.29
CA GLU A 243 -130.24 32.86 83.05
C GLU A 243 -131.63 32.39 83.45
N ALA A 244 -132.02 31.14 83.14
CA ALA A 244 -133.27 30.54 83.60
C ALA A 244 -133.31 30.39 85.13
N LEU A 245 -132.20 30.01 85.77
CA LEU A 245 -132.06 30.00 87.23
C LEU A 245 -132.09 31.41 87.83
N SER A 246 -131.47 32.39 87.18
CA SER A 246 -131.46 33.79 87.63
C SER A 246 -132.83 34.44 87.45
N ALA A 247 -133.59 34.06 86.44
CA ALA A 247 -135.00 34.39 86.28
C ALA A 247 -135.86 33.73 87.38
N SER A 248 -135.59 32.47 87.71
CA SER A 248 -136.23 31.74 88.83
C SER A 248 -135.95 32.38 90.20
N VAL A 249 -134.72 32.84 90.46
CA VAL A 249 -134.34 33.58 91.68
C VAL A 249 -134.99 34.97 91.73
N LYS A 250 -135.08 35.68 90.60
CA LYS A 250 -135.82 36.96 90.51
C LYS A 250 -137.32 36.78 90.78
N THR A 251 -137.92 35.65 90.39
CA THR A 251 -139.32 35.34 90.74
C THR A 251 -139.52 34.89 92.18
N MET A 252 -138.49 34.34 92.86
CA MET A 252 -138.56 34.01 94.29
C MET A 252 -138.44 35.26 95.17
N GLN A 253 -137.60 36.25 94.82
CA GLN A 253 -137.44 37.49 95.60
C GLN A 253 -138.66 38.43 95.57
N LEU A 254 -139.65 38.18 94.70
CA LEU A 254 -140.90 38.95 94.64
C LEU A 254 -142.05 38.32 95.45
N LYS A 255 -141.83 37.16 96.10
CA LYS A 255 -142.89 36.42 96.80
C LYS A 255 -142.86 36.49 98.33
N ASP A 256 -141.81 37.05 98.93
CA ASP A 256 -141.62 37.17 100.39
C ASP A 256 -141.73 38.62 100.90
N ARG A 257 -142.52 39.49 100.25
CA ARG A 257 -142.69 40.88 100.68
C ARG A 257 -144.13 41.33 100.97
N ASP A 258 -145.08 40.40 100.95
CA ASP A 258 -146.46 40.58 101.41
C ASP A 258 -146.85 39.39 102.29
N ASP A 259 -146.43 39.44 103.56
CA ASP A 259 -147.20 39.09 104.78
C ASP A 259 -146.38 39.45 106.04
#